data_AF-A0A7J4B168-F1
#
_entry.id   AF-A0A7J4B168-F1
#
_cell.length_a   1.000
_cell.length_b   1.000
_cell.length_c   1.000
_cell.angle_alpha   90.00
_cell.angle_beta   90.00
_cell.angle_gamma   90.00
#
_symmetry.space_group_name_H-M   'P 1'
#
loop_
_entity.id
_entity.type
_entity.pdbx_description
1 polymer ?
#
loop_
_entity_poly.entity_id
_entity_poly.type
_entity_poly.pdbx_seq_one_letter_code
_entity_poly.pdbx_strand_id
1 'polypeptide(L)'
;MKKIVAIISTMLVFLLSSNNSINSGESKYLRLSGYLSLSGNIYVPSQNSYASGYVSGWVSLKDSSGEYYTNSTYVNAYVSFWAGSNYVYVTAYPNQNLTVYKNGKPVGSVYLSDGVPVSGWINGNYVYLSGSKYIMVSTYVNE
;
A
#
# COMPACT_ATOMS: atom_id res chain seq x y z
N MET A 1 57.21 66.94 -22.69
CA MET A 1 56.48 66.17 -21.66
C MET A 1 55.35 65.43 -22.34
N LYS A 2 55.45 64.11 -22.52
CA LYS A 2 54.43 63.27 -23.19
C LYS A 2 53.55 62.61 -22.12
N LYS A 3 52.24 62.82 -22.15
CA LYS A 3 51.28 62.13 -21.27
C LYS A 3 50.71 60.92 -22.02
N ILE A 4 50.87 59.75 -21.44
CA ILE A 4 50.26 58.49 -21.88
C ILE A 4 48.85 58.45 -21.30
N VAL A 5 47.84 58.23 -22.14
CA VAL A 5 46.45 58.01 -21.72
C VAL A 5 46.21 56.51 -21.78
N ALA A 6 45.94 55.89 -20.63
CA ALA A 6 45.57 54.48 -20.53
C ALA A 6 44.04 54.35 -20.68
N ILE A 7 43.61 53.49 -21.60
CA ILE A 7 42.20 53.13 -21.80
C ILE A 7 41.92 51.91 -20.92
N ILE A 8 41.08 52.08 -19.90
CA ILE A 8 40.61 50.99 -19.04
C ILE A 8 39.38 50.38 -19.71
N SER A 9 39.56 49.19 -20.29
CA SER A 9 38.46 48.36 -20.79
C SER A 9 37.70 47.76 -19.61
N THR A 10 36.42 48.11 -19.48
CA THR A 10 35.56 47.58 -18.41
C THR A 10 34.79 46.39 -18.98
N MET A 11 35.18 45.16 -18.63
CA MET A 11 34.40 43.97 -18.95
C MET A 11 33.17 43.88 -18.05
N LEU A 12 31.99 43.97 -18.66
CA LEU A 12 30.70 43.74 -18.02
C LEU A 12 30.42 42.23 -18.06
N VAL A 13 30.46 41.55 -16.91
CA VAL A 13 30.09 40.13 -16.78
C VAL A 13 28.61 40.06 -16.41
N PHE A 14 27.78 39.59 -17.35
CA PHE A 14 26.39 39.22 -17.07
C PHE A 14 26.34 37.83 -16.42
N LEU A 15 26.02 37.77 -15.13
CA LEU A 15 25.64 36.54 -14.43
C LEU A 15 24.16 36.26 -14.68
N LEU A 16 23.88 35.35 -15.61
CA LEU A 16 22.56 34.75 -15.78
C LEU A 16 22.34 33.75 -14.63
N SER A 17 21.58 34.15 -13.62
CA SER A 17 21.04 33.23 -12.61
C SER A 17 19.92 32.41 -13.25
N SER A 18 20.19 31.16 -13.63
CA SER A 18 19.12 30.23 -13.98
C SER A 18 18.45 29.76 -12.68
N ASN A 19 17.27 30.30 -12.40
CA ASN A 19 16.39 29.72 -11.39
C ASN A 19 15.78 28.44 -11.98
N ASN A 20 16.57 27.37 -12.00
CA ASN A 20 16.01 26.02 -12.10
C ASN A 20 15.32 25.73 -10.76
N SER A 21 14.03 26.09 -10.67
CA SER A 21 13.14 25.52 -9.66
C SER A 21 13.02 24.04 -9.97
N ILE A 22 13.94 23.25 -9.40
CA ILE A 22 13.75 21.81 -9.29
C ILE A 22 12.49 21.67 -8.43
N ASN A 23 11.36 21.35 -9.05
CA ASN A 23 10.23 20.78 -8.33
C ASN A 23 10.70 19.44 -7.77
N SER A 24 11.46 19.48 -6.68
CA SER A 24 11.69 18.32 -5.85
C SER A 24 10.34 18.08 -5.20
N GLY A 25 9.49 17.26 -5.83
CA GLY A 25 8.25 16.81 -5.22
C GLY A 25 8.59 16.34 -3.82
N GLU A 26 8.09 17.04 -2.82
CA GLU A 26 8.47 16.77 -1.44
C GLU A 26 7.94 15.38 -1.09
N SER A 27 8.83 14.49 -0.67
CA SER A 27 8.44 13.14 -0.28
C SER A 27 7.94 13.17 1.16
N LYS A 28 6.67 12.81 1.37
CA LYS A 28 6.04 12.80 2.69
C LYS A 28 5.84 11.38 3.18
N TYR A 29 6.36 11.08 4.37
CA TYR A 29 6.10 9.82 5.08
C TYR A 29 4.67 9.80 5.64
N LEU A 30 3.97 8.69 5.42
CA LEU A 30 2.61 8.47 5.90
C LEU A 30 2.47 7.12 6.58
N ARG A 31 1.56 7.05 7.55
CA ARG A 31 1.02 5.81 8.11
C ARG A 31 -0.46 5.75 7.79
N LEU A 32 -0.88 4.70 7.11
CA LEU A 32 -2.27 4.45 6.75
C LEU A 32 -2.79 3.26 7.53
N SER A 33 -4.05 3.32 7.94
CA SER A 33 -4.65 2.29 8.76
C SER A 33 -6.14 2.11 8.51
N GLY A 34 -6.64 0.91 8.82
CA GLY A 34 -8.02 0.52 8.62
C GLY A 34 -8.23 -0.95 8.96
N TYR A 35 -9.47 -1.43 8.87
CA TYR A 35 -9.77 -2.85 9.05
C TYR A 35 -9.87 -3.54 7.70
N LEU A 36 -9.27 -4.73 7.62
CA LEU A 36 -9.53 -5.68 6.54
C LEU A 36 -10.25 -6.88 7.14
N SER A 37 -11.44 -7.16 6.62
CA SER A 37 -12.19 -8.39 6.91
C SER A 37 -12.18 -9.27 5.68
N LEU A 38 -11.85 -10.55 5.85
CA LEU A 38 -11.81 -11.54 4.78
C LEU A 38 -12.76 -12.68 5.10
N SER A 39 -13.42 -13.22 4.07
CA SER A 39 -14.18 -14.46 4.20
C SER A 39 -14.23 -15.26 2.91
N GLY A 40 -14.48 -16.56 3.00
CA GLY A 40 -14.61 -17.42 1.83
C GLY A 40 -15.05 -18.83 2.19
N ASN A 41 -15.70 -19.50 1.24
CA ASN A 41 -16.03 -20.93 1.34
C ASN A 41 -15.01 -21.73 0.54
N ILE A 42 -14.42 -22.74 1.18
CA ILE A 42 -13.39 -23.59 0.57
C ILE A 42 -13.84 -25.03 0.61
N TYR A 43 -13.76 -25.71 -0.53
CA TYR A 43 -14.03 -27.13 -0.64
C TYR A 43 -12.89 -27.94 0.01
N VAL A 44 -13.26 -28.85 0.89
CA VAL A 44 -12.38 -29.80 1.58
C VAL A 44 -12.79 -31.21 1.12
N PRO A 45 -12.01 -31.86 0.24
CA PRO A 45 -12.39 -33.15 -0.36
C PRO A 45 -12.71 -34.25 0.66
N SER A 46 -11.93 -34.32 1.74
CA SER A 46 -12.16 -35.23 2.85
C SER A 46 -11.43 -34.73 4.10
N GLN A 47 -11.76 -35.29 5.27
CA GLN A 47 -10.87 -35.15 6.41
C GLN A 47 -9.48 -35.70 6.07
N ASN A 48 -8.45 -35.09 6.66
CA ASN A 48 -7.03 -35.39 6.38
C ASN A 48 -6.64 -35.22 4.91
N SER A 49 -7.15 -34.17 4.27
CA SER A 49 -6.76 -33.81 2.90
C SER A 49 -6.15 -32.41 2.84
N TYR A 50 -5.42 -32.14 1.77
CA TYR A 50 -5.06 -30.78 1.40
C TYR A 50 -6.28 -30.06 0.81
N ALA A 51 -6.42 -28.78 1.14
CA ALA A 51 -7.45 -27.92 0.58
C ALA A 51 -6.86 -26.53 0.29
N SER A 52 -7.46 -25.85 -0.67
CA SER A 52 -7.05 -24.49 -1.01
C SER A 52 -8.19 -23.73 -1.66
N GLY A 53 -8.14 -22.41 -1.58
CA GLY A 53 -9.14 -21.55 -2.17
C GLY A 53 -8.83 -20.09 -1.88
N TYR A 54 -9.85 -19.26 -2.00
CA TYR A 54 -9.72 -17.83 -1.83
C TYR A 54 -10.61 -17.34 -0.69
N VAL A 55 -10.09 -16.37 0.06
CA VAL A 55 -10.86 -15.52 0.96
C VAL A 55 -10.77 -14.08 0.47
N SER A 56 -11.88 -13.37 0.55
CA SER A 56 -11.97 -12.03 -0.02
C SER A 56 -12.73 -11.06 0.86
N GLY A 57 -12.57 -9.77 0.55
CA GLY A 57 -13.21 -8.69 1.27
C GLY A 57 -12.81 -7.33 0.72
N TRP A 58 -13.18 -6.28 1.44
CA TRP A 58 -12.90 -4.90 1.06
C TRP A 58 -12.01 -4.24 2.11
N VAL A 59 -11.09 -3.39 1.64
CA VAL A 59 -10.23 -2.58 2.51
C VAL A 59 -10.22 -1.14 2.03
N SER A 60 -10.22 -0.22 2.98
CA SER A 60 -9.86 1.18 2.77
C SER A 60 -9.00 1.60 3.96
N LEU A 61 -7.89 2.28 3.67
CA LEU A 61 -6.96 2.75 4.67
C LEU A 61 -6.92 4.28 4.63
N LYS A 62 -6.70 4.89 5.79
CA LYS A 62 -6.52 6.35 5.92
C LYS A 62 -5.47 6.69 6.95
N ASP A 63 -4.87 7.87 6.80
CA ASP A 63 -4.02 8.44 7.84
C ASP A 63 -4.89 8.95 9.01
N SER A 64 -4.24 9.46 10.06
CA SER A 64 -4.95 9.97 11.25
C SER A 64 -5.81 11.20 10.96
N SER A 65 -5.46 12.00 9.95
CA SER A 65 -6.24 13.18 9.56
C SER A 65 -7.40 12.86 8.61
N GLY A 66 -7.29 11.76 7.85
CA GLY A 66 -8.21 11.42 6.76
C GLY A 66 -7.91 12.17 5.45
N GLU A 67 -6.88 13.00 5.41
CA GLU A 67 -6.42 13.73 4.22
C GLU A 67 -5.85 12.77 3.16
N TYR A 68 -5.18 11.70 3.61
CA TYR A 68 -4.62 10.66 2.76
C TYR A 68 -5.37 9.36 2.94
N TYR A 69 -5.82 8.77 1.84
CA TYR A 69 -6.65 7.58 1.89
C TYR A 69 -6.44 6.67 0.67
N THR A 70 -6.84 5.41 0.81
CA THR A 70 -7.04 4.50 -0.31
C THR A 70 -8.54 4.38 -0.58
N ASN A 71 -8.91 4.24 -1.86
CA ASN A 71 -10.29 3.85 -2.19
C ASN A 71 -10.62 2.47 -1.59
N SER A 72 -11.92 2.19 -1.47
CA SER A 72 -12.39 0.84 -1.16
C SER A 72 -11.91 -0.11 -2.26
N THR A 73 -11.03 -1.05 -1.87
CA THR A 73 -10.36 -1.95 -2.79
C THR A 73 -10.77 -3.38 -2.46
N TYR A 74 -11.20 -4.13 -3.47
CA TYR A 74 -11.46 -5.55 -3.33
C TYR A 74 -10.14 -6.29 -3.19
N VAL A 75 -10.05 -7.13 -2.19
CA VAL A 75 -8.90 -7.97 -1.86
C VAL A 75 -9.30 -9.42 -2.04
N ASN A 76 -8.43 -10.19 -2.68
CA ASN A 76 -8.61 -11.62 -2.86
C ASN A 76 -7.31 -12.35 -2.50
N ALA A 77 -7.31 -13.06 -1.37
CA ALA A 77 -6.14 -13.74 -0.85
C ALA A 77 -6.29 -15.26 -1.03
N TYR A 78 -5.29 -15.89 -1.64
CA TYR A 78 -5.20 -17.34 -1.71
C TYR A 78 -4.77 -17.90 -0.35
N VAL A 79 -5.43 -18.97 0.08
CA VAL A 79 -5.04 -19.73 1.27
C VAL A 79 -4.99 -21.22 0.94
N SER A 80 -4.10 -21.92 1.61
CA SER A 80 -4.04 -23.37 1.57
C SER A 80 -3.70 -23.94 2.94
N PHE A 81 -4.19 -25.14 3.22
CA PHE A 81 -4.04 -25.79 4.52
C PHE A 81 -4.24 -27.30 4.41
N TRP A 82 -3.73 -28.02 5.41
CA TRP A 82 -4.02 -29.43 5.64
C TRP A 82 -5.18 -29.57 6.62
N ALA A 83 -6.27 -30.21 6.21
CA ALA A 83 -7.47 -30.42 7.00
C ALA A 83 -7.33 -31.62 7.96
N GLY A 84 -6.36 -31.56 8.88
CA GLY A 84 -6.13 -32.62 9.88
C GLY A 84 -7.08 -32.60 11.08
N SER A 85 -7.85 -31.52 11.24
CA SER A 85 -8.86 -31.33 12.29
C SER A 85 -10.10 -30.68 11.68
N ASN A 86 -11.24 -30.75 12.39
CA ASN A 86 -12.47 -30.06 11.99
C ASN A 86 -12.36 -28.54 12.10
N TYR A 87 -11.41 -28.01 12.87
CA TYR A 87 -11.15 -26.58 12.93
C TYR A 87 -9.94 -26.20 12.07
N VAL A 88 -10.12 -25.18 11.24
CA VAL A 88 -9.08 -24.64 10.36
C VAL A 88 -8.72 -23.24 10.84
N TYR A 89 -7.42 -22.98 10.92
CA TYR A 89 -6.85 -21.65 11.16
C TYR A 89 -5.71 -21.44 10.17
N VAL A 90 -5.74 -20.34 9.42
CA VAL A 90 -4.71 -19.98 8.44
C VAL A 90 -4.57 -18.47 8.36
N THR A 91 -3.37 -18.00 8.03
CA THR A 91 -3.13 -16.57 7.76
C THR A 91 -3.23 -16.32 6.26
N ALA A 92 -4.16 -15.45 5.87
CA ALA A 92 -4.31 -14.99 4.50
C ALA A 92 -3.43 -13.77 4.23
N TYR A 93 -2.69 -13.77 3.13
CA TYR A 93 -1.81 -12.67 2.74
C TYR A 93 -2.33 -12.01 1.44
N PRO A 94 -2.97 -10.82 1.54
CA PRO A 94 -3.48 -10.07 0.39
C PRO A 94 -2.47 -9.78 -0.71
N ASN A 95 -1.26 -9.34 -0.33
CA ASN A 95 -0.14 -9.04 -1.22
C ASN A 95 -0.51 -8.10 -2.38
N GLN A 96 -1.20 -6.99 -2.07
CA GLN A 96 -1.80 -6.10 -3.07
C GLN A 96 -1.29 -4.66 -2.94
N ASN A 97 -1.04 -3.99 -4.07
CA ASN A 97 -0.76 -2.55 -4.09
C ASN A 97 -2.06 -1.75 -4.04
N LEU A 98 -2.10 -0.75 -3.16
CA LEU A 98 -3.21 0.19 -3.00
C LEU A 98 -2.75 1.59 -3.42
N THR A 99 -3.52 2.27 -4.25
CA THR A 99 -3.24 3.67 -4.62
C THR A 99 -3.64 4.60 -3.47
N VAL A 100 -2.74 5.52 -3.12
CA VAL A 100 -2.97 6.56 -2.11
C VAL A 100 -3.42 7.83 -2.80
N TYR A 101 -4.49 8.43 -2.28
CA TYR A 101 -5.11 9.64 -2.79
C TYR A 101 -5.04 10.76 -1.76
N LYS A 102 -4.96 12.00 -2.26
CA LYS A 102 -5.15 13.25 -1.53
C LYS A 102 -6.02 14.15 -2.40
N ASN A 103 -7.13 14.69 -1.87
CA ASN A 103 -8.06 15.53 -2.63
C ASN A 103 -8.50 14.93 -3.98
N GLY A 104 -8.74 13.61 -4.02
CA GLY A 104 -9.13 12.89 -5.24
C GLY A 104 -8.02 12.62 -6.25
N LYS A 105 -6.78 13.07 -6.01
CA LYS A 105 -5.63 12.84 -6.90
C LYS A 105 -4.71 11.74 -6.36
N PRO A 106 -4.19 10.84 -7.20
CA PRO A 106 -3.22 9.84 -6.77
C PRO A 106 -1.88 10.51 -6.45
N VAL A 107 -1.33 10.23 -5.28
CA VAL A 107 -0.06 10.80 -4.77
C VAL A 107 1.00 9.75 -4.48
N GLY A 108 0.64 8.46 -4.54
CA GLY A 108 1.55 7.35 -4.36
C GLY A 108 0.83 6.02 -4.27
N SER A 109 1.54 5.01 -3.75
CA SER A 109 0.96 3.69 -3.47
C SER A 109 1.51 3.12 -2.17
N VAL A 110 0.82 2.13 -1.63
CA VAL A 110 1.28 1.34 -0.48
C VAL A 110 1.04 -0.14 -0.73
N TYR A 111 1.97 -0.98 -0.29
CA TYR A 111 1.86 -2.42 -0.43
C TYR A 111 1.22 -3.04 0.82
N LEU A 112 0.11 -3.75 0.63
CA LEU A 112 -0.59 -4.49 1.66
C LEU A 112 -0.09 -5.94 1.69
N SER A 113 0.83 -6.24 2.60
CA SER A 113 1.36 -7.59 2.86
C SER A 113 1.02 -8.15 4.23
N ASP A 114 0.27 -7.40 5.03
CA ASP A 114 -0.06 -7.80 6.39
C ASP A 114 -0.99 -9.03 6.38
N GLY A 115 -0.55 -10.10 7.05
CA GLY A 115 -1.34 -11.32 7.18
C GLY A 115 -2.58 -11.12 8.04
N VAL A 116 -3.72 -11.64 7.57
CA VAL A 116 -5.01 -11.62 8.25
C VAL A 116 -5.35 -13.04 8.71
N PRO A 117 -5.49 -13.29 10.03
CA PRO A 117 -5.91 -14.60 10.51
C PRO A 117 -7.36 -14.85 10.11
N VAL A 118 -7.63 -16.00 9.49
CA VAL A 118 -8.97 -16.48 9.18
C VAL A 118 -9.15 -17.89 9.72
N SER A 119 -10.36 -18.20 10.16
CA SER A 119 -10.66 -19.50 10.74
C SER A 119 -12.10 -19.92 10.52
N GLY A 120 -12.37 -21.21 10.72
CA GLY A 120 -13.69 -21.78 10.52
C GLY A 120 -13.75 -23.26 10.90
N TRP A 121 -14.98 -23.77 11.00
CA TRP A 121 -15.24 -25.18 11.21
C TRP A 121 -15.64 -25.84 9.89
N ILE A 122 -15.03 -26.99 9.60
CA ILE A 122 -15.43 -27.84 8.48
C ILE A 122 -16.83 -28.38 8.77
N ASN A 123 -17.73 -28.23 7.80
CA ASN A 123 -19.08 -28.76 7.80
C ASN A 123 -19.33 -29.49 6.48
N GLY A 124 -19.43 -30.81 6.52
CA GLY A 124 -19.41 -31.65 5.32
C GLY A 124 -18.08 -31.52 4.58
N ASN A 125 -18.15 -31.20 3.28
CA ASN A 125 -16.96 -31.03 2.44
C ASN A 125 -16.59 -29.55 2.23
N TYR A 126 -16.98 -28.66 3.15
CA TYR A 126 -16.71 -27.24 3.04
C TYR A 126 -16.28 -26.65 4.37
N VAL A 127 -15.47 -25.60 4.32
CA VAL A 127 -15.19 -24.71 5.44
C VAL A 127 -15.47 -23.28 5.04
N TYR A 128 -16.24 -22.58 5.87
CA TYR A 128 -16.36 -21.13 5.78
C TYR A 128 -15.28 -20.51 6.65
N LEU A 129 -14.26 -19.92 6.02
CA LEU A 129 -13.23 -19.16 6.72
C LEU A 129 -13.66 -17.71 6.83
N SER A 130 -13.47 -17.12 8.00
CA SER A 130 -13.64 -15.69 8.21
C SER A 130 -12.67 -15.15 9.24
N GLY A 131 -12.37 -13.86 9.14
CA GLY A 131 -11.51 -13.17 10.09
C GLY A 131 -11.33 -11.71 9.73
N SER A 132 -10.83 -10.93 10.68
CA SER A 132 -10.53 -9.52 10.47
C SER A 132 -9.29 -9.12 11.25
N LYS A 133 -8.61 -8.09 10.76
CA LYS A 133 -7.44 -7.52 11.41
C LYS A 133 -7.40 -6.01 11.18
N TYR A 134 -6.98 -5.28 12.21
CA TYR A 134 -6.56 -3.90 12.06
C TYR A 134 -5.20 -3.85 11.36
N ILE A 135 -5.16 -3.23 10.19
CA ILE A 135 -3.99 -3.12 9.34
C ILE A 135 -3.37 -1.74 9.56
N MET A 136 -2.04 -1.71 9.61
CA MET A 136 -1.28 -0.48 9.58
C MET A 136 -0.09 -0.64 8.65
N VAL A 137 0.03 0.24 7.67
CA VAL A 137 1.09 0.23 6.67
C VAL A 137 1.69 1.62 6.55
N SER A 138 2.94 1.70 6.11
CA SER A 138 3.62 2.98 5.88
C SER A 138 4.08 3.11 4.45
N THR A 139 4.09 4.35 3.94
CA THR A 139 4.59 4.66 2.60
C THR A 139 5.13 6.08 2.53
N TYR A 140 5.78 6.42 1.42
CA TYR A 140 6.12 7.77 1.03
C TYR A 140 5.27 8.18 -0.18
N VAL A 141 4.79 9.42 -0.17
CA VAL A 141 4.02 9.99 -1.28
C VAL A 141 4.70 11.24 -1.82
N ASN A 142 4.44 11.57 -3.08
CA ASN A 142 4.92 12.80 -3.69
C ASN A 142 3.89 13.92 -3.45
N GLU A 143 4.37 15.07 -3.00
CA GLU A 143 3.60 16.33 -2.92
C GLU A 143 3.92 17.29 -4.07
#